data_AF-A0A3B6B985-F1
#
_entry.id   AF-A0A3B6B985-F1
#
_cell.length_a   1.000
_cell.length_b   1.000
_cell.length_c   1.000
_cell.angle_alpha   90.00
_cell.angle_beta   90.00
_cell.angle_gamma   90.00
#
_symmetry.space_group_name_H-M   'P 1'
#
loop_
_entity.id
_entity.type
_entity.pdbx_description
1 polymer ?
#
loop_
_entity_poly.entity_id
_entity_poly.type
_entity_poly.pdbx_seq_one_letter_code
_entity_poly.pdbx_strand_id
1 'polypeptide(L)' 'MRGLKVPSLLCLLLLIPLLLPGSEADTCSRFSRTYIVKPPECNHDPCAKACQKEGFTEGVCEIIRATPIFMRCLCKKEC' A
#
# COMPACT_ATOMS: atom_id res chain seq x y z
N MET A 1 -41.89 34.85 -1.78
CA MET A 1 -40.94 34.05 -2.57
C MET A 1 -39.54 34.21 -1.99
N ARG A 2 -39.10 33.29 -1.12
CA ARG A 2 -37.69 33.29 -0.67
C ARG A 2 -36.88 32.54 -1.72
N GLY A 3 -36.36 33.27 -2.70
CA GLY A 3 -35.38 32.75 -3.62
C GLY A 3 -34.10 32.43 -2.85
N LEU A 4 -33.90 31.16 -2.50
CA LEU A 4 -32.58 30.70 -2.09
C LEU A 4 -31.64 31.06 -3.24
N LYS A 5 -30.61 31.87 -2.95
CA LYS A 5 -29.51 32.20 -3.86
C LYS A 5 -28.83 30.89 -4.27
N VAL A 6 -29.30 30.31 -5.37
CA VAL A 6 -28.78 29.11 -6.06
C VAL A 6 -27.25 29.10 -6.23
N PRO A 7 -26.53 30.24 -6.44
CA PRO A 7 -25.07 30.22 -6.59
C PRO A 7 -24.33 29.73 -5.35
N SER A 8 -24.88 29.97 -4.15
CA SER A 8 -24.21 29.66 -2.88
C SER A 8 -24.27 28.17 -2.54
N LEU A 9 -25.33 27.47 -2.95
CA LEU A 9 -25.48 26.03 -2.74
C LEU A 9 -24.56 25.23 -3.68
N LEU A 10 -24.40 25.66 -4.92
CA LEU A 10 -23.45 25.07 -5.87
C LEU A 10 -22.01 25.13 -5.36
N CYS A 11 -21.62 26.24 -4.75
CA CYS A 11 -20.28 26.41 -4.20
C CYS A 11 -20.02 25.47 -3.00
N LEU A 12 -21.03 25.27 -2.15
CA LEU A 12 -20.95 24.31 -1.03
C LEU A 12 -20.88 22.85 -1.50
N LEU A 13 -21.61 22.49 -2.56
CA LEU A 13 -21.56 21.14 -3.15
C LEU A 13 -20.17 20.79 -3.72
N LEU A 14 -19.46 21.77 -4.27
CA LEU A 14 -18.10 21.59 -4.81
C LEU A 14 -17.03 21.36 -3.73
N LEU A 15 -17.31 21.67 -2.46
CA LEU A 15 -16.37 21.47 -1.35
C LEU A 15 -16.49 20.08 -0.70
N ILE A 16 -17.59 19.37 -0.96
CA ILE A 16 -17.84 18.02 -0.42
C ILE A 16 -16.76 16.99 -0.84
N PRO A 17 -16.24 16.98 -2.08
CA PRO A 17 -15.17 16.05 -2.48
C PRO A 17 -13.85 16.23 -1.72
N LEU A 18 -13.55 17.42 -1.20
CA LEU A 18 -12.35 17.67 -0.40
C LEU A 18 -12.46 17.18 1.05
N LEU A 19 -13.68 16.95 1.52
CA LEU A 19 -13.97 16.54 2.90
C LEU A 19 -14.11 15.02 3.05
N LEU A 20 -14.09 14.29 1.93
CA LEU A 20 -14.08 12.84 1.96
C LEU A 20 -12.68 12.39 2.41
N PRO A 21 -12.55 11.64 3.51
CA PRO A 21 -11.28 11.01 3.84
C PRO A 21 -10.88 10.16 2.63
N GLY A 22 -9.64 10.33 2.16
CA GLY A 22 -9.09 9.45 1.14
C GLY A 22 -9.28 8.01 1.62
N SER A 23 -9.95 7.18 0.82
CA SER A 23 -10.00 5.76 1.09
C SER A 23 -8.57 5.25 0.97
N GLU A 24 -7.89 5.02 2.09
CA GLU A 24 -6.69 4.22 2.08
C GLU A 24 -7.10 2.86 1.50
N ALA A 25 -6.49 2.47 0.38
CA ALA A 25 -6.72 1.14 -0.17
C ALA A 25 -6.19 0.10 0.83
N ASP A 26 -6.90 -1.01 0.98
CA ASP A 26 -6.42 -2.07 1.84
C ASP A 26 -5.10 -2.61 1.25
N THR A 27 -4.13 -2.96 2.08
CA THR A 27 -2.86 -3.51 1.59
C THR A 27 -2.81 -5.00 1.84
N CYS A 28 -2.80 -5.79 0.76
CA CYS A 28 -2.47 -7.21 0.85
C CYS A 28 -0.96 -7.40 0.91
N SER A 29 -0.52 -8.30 1.79
CA SER A 29 0.89 -8.68 1.89
C SER A 29 1.09 -10.19 2.00
N ARG A 30 2.23 -10.66 1.47
CA ARG A 30 2.64 -12.08 1.54
C ARG A 30 4.14 -12.20 1.40
N PHE A 31 4.77 -13.14 2.12
CA PHE A 31 6.17 -13.46 1.86
C PHE A 31 6.39 -13.99 0.45
N SER A 32 7.45 -13.50 -0.21
CA SER A 32 7.83 -13.97 -1.55
C SER A 32 8.03 -15.48 -1.57
N ARG A 33 7.51 -16.13 -2.61
CA ARG A 33 7.72 -17.56 -2.89
C ARG A 33 8.97 -17.83 -3.68
N THR A 34 9.40 -16.86 -4.48
CA THR A 34 10.47 -17.02 -5.46
C THR A 34 11.82 -16.47 -4.97
N TYR A 35 11.80 -15.49 -4.07
CA TYR A 35 13.01 -14.94 -3.45
C TYR A 35 13.40 -15.76 -2.21
N ILE A 36 14.22 -16.79 -2.43
CA ILE A 36 14.74 -17.66 -1.39
C ILE A 36 16.20 -17.30 -1.13
N VAL A 37 16.46 -16.70 0.02
CA VAL A 37 17.79 -16.28 0.49
C VAL A 37 18.01 -16.77 1.91
N LYS A 38 19.27 -16.94 2.32
CA LYS A 38 19.59 -17.38 3.66
C LYS A 38 19.56 -16.17 4.61
N PRO A 39 18.85 -16.23 5.74
CA PRO A 39 18.99 -15.24 6.80
C PRO A 39 20.45 -14.92 7.14
N PRO A 40 20.82 -13.64 7.35
CA PRO A 40 19.96 -12.45 7.38
C PRO A 40 19.82 -11.75 6.01
N GLU A 41 20.27 -12.38 4.93
CA GLU A 41 20.40 -11.73 3.62
C GLU A 41 19.02 -11.36 3.06
N CYS A 42 18.80 -10.08 2.77
CA CYS A 42 17.67 -9.61 1.98
C CYS A 42 18.06 -8.29 1.33
N ASN A 43 18.02 -8.24 0.00
CA ASN A 43 18.34 -7.05 -0.78
C ASN A 43 17.06 -6.48 -1.39
N HIS A 44 16.90 -5.16 -1.29
CA HIS A 44 15.67 -4.47 -1.67
C HIS A 44 15.33 -4.63 -3.16
N ASP A 45 16.27 -4.34 -4.07
CA ASP A 45 16.02 -4.40 -5.52
C ASP A 45 15.71 -5.82 -6.02
N PRO A 46 16.47 -6.88 -5.65
CA PRO A 46 16.10 -8.25 -5.99
C PRO A 46 14.76 -8.69 -5.40
N CYS A 47 14.44 -8.29 -4.17
CA CYS A 47 13.16 -8.58 -3.53
C CYS A 47 12.00 -7.93 -4.29
N ALA A 48 12.10 -6.64 -4.62
CA ALA A 48 11.08 -5.93 -5.40
C ALA A 48 10.87 -6.57 -6.77
N LYS A 49 11.94 -6.93 -7.48
CA LYS A 49 11.86 -7.63 -8.78
C LYS A 49 11.18 -9.00 -8.68
N ALA A 50 11.44 -9.75 -7.60
CA ALA A 50 10.78 -11.03 -7.35
C ALA A 50 9.28 -10.84 -7.07
N CYS A 51 8.91 -9.87 -6.24
CA CYS A 51 7.51 -9.55 -5.95
C CYS A 51 6.73 -9.08 -7.18
N GLN A 52 7.34 -8.29 -8.07
CA GLN A 52 6.75 -7.91 -9.35
C GLN A 52 6.43 -9.12 -10.22
N LYS A 53 7.34 -10.10 -10.29
CA LYS A 53 7.09 -11.38 -10.99
C LYS A 53 5.98 -12.22 -10.34
N GLU A 54 5.75 -12.04 -9.04
CA GLU A 54 4.67 -12.70 -8.30
C GLU A 54 3.33 -11.95 -8.37
N GLY A 55 3.25 -10.81 -9.08
CA GLY A 55 2.03 -10.03 -9.26
C GLY A 55 1.76 -9.00 -8.17
N PHE A 56 2.80 -8.57 -7.44
CA PHE A 56 2.74 -7.52 -6.42
C PHE A 56 3.40 -6.24 -6.94
N THR A 57 2.95 -5.08 -6.45
CA THR A 57 3.48 -3.78 -6.87
C THR A 57 4.78 -3.43 -6.12
N GLU A 58 4.95 -3.95 -4.92
CA GLU A 58 6.07 -3.66 -4.04
C GLU A 58 6.69 -4.92 -3.43
N GLY A 59 7.98 -4.83 -3.08
CA GLY A 59 8.69 -5.81 -2.27
C GLY A 59 9.64 -5.11 -1.30
N VAL A 60 9.56 -5.47 -0.02
CA VAL A 60 10.37 -4.90 1.07
C VAL A 60 11.06 -5.99 1.87
N CYS A 61 12.22 -5.68 2.44
CA CYS A 61 12.91 -6.56 3.38
C CYS A 61 12.38 -6.33 4.79
N GLU A 62 11.54 -7.23 5.28
CA GLU A 62 10.90 -7.14 6.59
C GLU A 62 11.71 -7.89 7.66
N ILE A 63 11.92 -7.29 8.82
CA ILE A 63 12.59 -7.93 9.96
C ILE A 63 11.60 -8.81 10.71
N ILE A 64 11.88 -10.11 10.76
CA ILE A 64 11.13 -11.09 11.52
C ILE A 64 11.77 -11.23 12.90
N ARG A 65 11.05 -10.76 13.92
CA ARG A 65 11.46 -10.83 15.35
C ARG A 65 11.21 -12.23 15.95
N ALA A 66 11.59 -13.28 15.23
CA ALA A 66 11.68 -14.64 15.76
C ALA A 66 13.08 -14.89 16.34
N THR A 67 13.32 -16.06 16.94
CA THR A 67 14.66 -16.51 17.37
C THR A 67 15.13 -17.67 16.48
N PRO A 68 16.22 -17.51 15.70
CA PRO A 68 17.03 -16.29 15.54
C PRO A 68 16.27 -15.17 14.81
N ILE A 69 16.69 -13.91 14.97
CA ILE A 69 16.14 -12.77 14.21
C ILE A 69 16.63 -12.89 12.77
N PHE A 70 15.73 -12.71 11.79
CA PHE A 70 16.09 -12.75 10.38
C PHE A 70 15.26 -11.80 9.54
N MET A 71 15.71 -11.48 8.32
CA MET A 71 14.95 -10.71 7.35
C MET A 71 14.34 -11.61 6.29
N ARG A 72 13.17 -11.23 5.78
CA ARG A 72 12.51 -11.93 4.68
C ARG A 72 11.85 -10.94 3.72
N CYS A 73 11.84 -11.28 2.43
CA CYS A 73 11.16 -10.47 1.42
C CYS A 73 9.63 -10.58 1.57
N LEU A 74 8.97 -9.44 1.81
CA LEU A 74 7.53 -9.29 1.93
C LEU A 74 7.01 -8.53 0.71
N CYS A 75 6.14 -9.17 -0.06
CA CYS A 75 5.48 -8.57 -1.21
C CYS A 75 4.19 -7.86 -0.78
N LYS A 76 3.94 -6.66 -1.32
CA LYS A 76 2.77 -5.83 -1.00
C LYS A 76 2.07 -5.35 -2.28
N LYS A 77 0.74 -5.23 -2.21
CA LYS A 77 -0.08 -4.63 -3.26
C LYS A 77 -1.38 -4.10 -2.65
N GLU A 78 -1.99 -3.14 -3.34
CA GLU A 78 -3.35 -2.70 -3.03
C GLU A 78 -4.35 -3.85 -3.25
N CYS A 79 -5.34 -3.86 -2.37
CA CYS A 79 -6.54 -4.67 -2.30
C CYS A 79 -7.70 -3.74 -1.89
#